data_AF-A0A914E5A5-F1
#
_entry.id   AF-A0A914E5A5-F1
#
_cell.length_a   1.000
_cell.length_b   1.000
_cell.length_c   1.000
_cell.angle_alpha   90.00
_cell.angle_beta   90.00
_cell.angle_gamma   90.00
#
_symmetry.space_group_name_H-M   'P 1'
#
loop_
_entity.id
_entity.type
_entity.pdbx_description
1 polymer ?
#
loop_
_entity_poly.entity_id
_entity_poly.type
_entity_poly.pdbx_seq_one_letter_code
_entity_poly.pdbx_strand_id
1 'polypeptide(L)' 'MLSKECPDFITRDERPPNLNPLNYEVWSILMDKACAKPHPSVESFDQSLDEITFETLEKIVDNFPKRMKACVEAKGGHF' A
#
# COMPACT_ATOMS: atom_id res chain seq x y z
N MET A 1 0.02 -16.20 -20.35
CA MET A 1 0.85 -15.46 -21.34
C MET A 1 2.08 -14.88 -20.65
N LEU A 2 1.93 -14.16 -19.53
CA LEU A 2 3.06 -13.70 -18.69
C LEU A 2 3.94 -14.82 -18.10
N SER A 3 3.37 -15.94 -17.65
CA SER A 3 4.13 -17.05 -17.05
C SER A 3 5.06 -17.82 -18.00
N LYS A 4 4.87 -17.67 -19.32
CA LYS A 4 5.77 -18.28 -20.32
C LYS A 4 6.98 -17.39 -20.65
N GLU A 5 6.78 -16.08 -20.59
CA GLU A 5 7.81 -15.07 -20.88
C GLU A 5 8.64 -14.72 -19.64
N CYS A 6 8.05 -14.87 -18.45
CA CYS A 6 8.69 -14.55 -17.18
C CYS A 6 8.31 -15.64 -16.16
N PRO A 7 9.03 -16.77 -16.14
CA PRO A 7 8.72 -17.92 -15.29
C PRO A 7 8.73 -17.58 -13.79
N ASP A 8 9.50 -16.57 -13.41
CA ASP A 8 9.65 -16.10 -12.03
C ASP A 8 8.58 -15.07 -11.63
N PHE A 9 7.65 -14.74 -12.52
CA PHE A 9 6.58 -13.79 -12.24
C PHE A 9 5.53 -14.43 -11.32
N ILE A 10 5.54 -14.02 -10.05
CA ILE A 10 4.57 -14.43 -9.03
C ILE A 10 3.15 -14.06 -9.44
N THR A 11 2.24 -15.02 -9.30
CA THR A 11 0.82 -14.81 -9.53
C THR A 11 0.19 -14.00 -8.40
N ARG A 12 -1.04 -13.52 -8.62
CA ARG A 12 -1.79 -12.74 -7.62
C ARG A 12 -1.90 -13.47 -6.29
N ASP A 13 -2.11 -14.78 -6.32
CA ASP A 13 -2.35 -15.62 -5.14
C ASP A 13 -1.04 -15.96 -4.40
N GLU A 14 0.10 -15.87 -5.09
CA GLU A 14 1.43 -16.07 -4.51
C GLU A 14 2.03 -14.77 -3.96
N ARG A 15 1.36 -13.64 -4.17
CA ARG A 15 1.89 -12.34 -3.75
C ARG A 15 1.74 -12.16 -2.24
N PRO A 16 2.84 -11.86 -1.52
CA PRO A 16 2.77 -11.47 -0.12
C PRO A 16 1.75 -10.33 0.11
N PRO A 17 0.86 -10.44 1.12
CA PRO A 17 -0.20 -9.45 1.35
C PRO A 17 0.31 -8.04 1.69
N ASN A 18 1.52 -7.96 2.27
CA ASN A 18 2.24 -6.72 2.58
C ASN A 18 2.77 -5.97 1.34
N LEU A 19 2.73 -6.58 0.15
CA LEU A 19 3.11 -5.91 -1.10
C LEU A 19 1.95 -5.17 -1.75
N ASN A 20 0.73 -5.14 -1.19
CA ASN A 20 -0.31 -4.27 -1.73
C ASN A 20 -0.12 -2.80 -1.32
N PRO A 21 0.26 -1.90 -2.25
CA PRO A 21 0.47 -0.49 -1.92
C PRO A 21 -0.79 0.15 -1.34
N LEU A 22 -1.97 -0.30 -1.80
CA LEU A 22 -3.26 0.09 -1.23
C LEU A 22 -3.42 -0.36 0.23
N ASN A 23 -3.11 -1.61 0.55
CA ASN A 23 -3.37 -2.15 1.89
C ASN A 23 -2.38 -1.64 2.93
N TYR A 24 -1.14 -1.35 2.54
CA TYR A 24 -0.13 -0.92 3.49
C TYR A 24 0.02 0.60 3.53
N GLU A 25 0.30 1.25 2.40
CA GLU A 25 0.66 2.68 2.43
C GLU A 25 -0.57 3.57 2.46
N VAL A 26 -1.51 3.36 1.56
CA VAL A 26 -2.75 4.16 1.52
C VAL A 26 -3.56 3.95 2.81
N TRP A 27 -3.70 2.71 3.26
CA TRP A 27 -4.42 2.40 4.49
C TRP A 27 -3.71 2.94 5.75
N SER A 28 -2.38 2.90 5.83
CA SER A 28 -1.66 3.57 6.93
C SER A 28 -1.92 5.07 6.94
N ILE A 29 -1.87 5.74 5.79
CA ILE A 29 -2.13 7.18 5.70
C ILE A 29 -3.56 7.53 6.11
N LEU A 30 -4.55 6.75 5.64
CA LEU A 30 -5.94 6.98 6.02
C LEU A 30 -6.18 6.72 7.51
N MET A 31 -5.56 5.67 8.07
CA MET A 31 -5.63 5.42 9.52
C MET A 31 -4.98 6.53 10.32
N ASP A 32 -3.81 7.03 9.91
CA ASP A 32 -3.12 8.12 10.60
C ASP A 32 -3.98 9.39 10.60
N LYS A 33 -4.64 9.72 9.47
CA LYS A 33 -5.55 10.87 9.39
C LYS A 33 -6.81 10.68 10.23
N ALA A 34 -7.45 9.52 10.10
CA ALA A 34 -8.64 9.16 10.87
C ALA A 34 -8.41 9.12 12.38
N CYS A 35 -7.22 8.69 12.81
CA CYS A 35 -6.89 8.54 14.22
C CYS A 35 -6.20 9.77 14.82
N ALA A 36 -5.86 10.79 14.02
CA ALA A 36 -5.19 11.99 14.49
C ALA A 36 -6.02 12.76 15.54
N LYS A 37 -7.35 12.64 15.49
CA LYS A 37 -8.26 13.26 16.45
C LYS A 37 -9.56 12.47 16.59
N PRO A 38 -10.30 12.63 17.70
CA PRO A 38 -11.67 12.13 17.80
C PRO A 38 -12.60 12.87 16.83
N HIS A 39 -13.50 12.14 16.17
CA HIS A 39 -14.51 12.70 15.28
C HIS A 39 -15.91 12.61 15.93
N PRO A 40 -16.69 13.70 15.99
CA PRO A 40 -18.00 13.72 16.65
C PRO A 40 -19.12 13.07 15.82
N SER A 41 -18.89 12.82 14.52
CA SER A 41 -19.85 12.18 13.62
C SER A 41 -19.14 11.46 12.47
N VAL A 42 -19.89 10.66 11.72
CA VAL A 42 -19.40 9.96 10.53
C VAL A 42 -19.04 10.95 9.42
N GLU A 43 -19.79 12.04 9.25
CA GLU A 43 -19.50 13.07 8.25
C GLU A 43 -18.17 13.78 8.55
N SER A 44 -17.89 14.07 9.83
CA SER A 44 -16.60 14.67 10.23
C SER A 44 -15.44 13.70 10.05
N PHE A 45 -15.69 12.39 10.11
CA PHE A 45 -14.72 11.36 9.80
C PHE A 45 -14.47 11.28 8.29
N ASP A 46 -15.53 11.24 7.48
CA ASP A 46 -15.46 11.16 6.02
C ASP A 46 -14.66 12.34 5.43
N GLN A 47 -14.96 13.56 5.87
CA GLN A 47 -14.22 14.78 5.49
C GLN A 47 -12.72 14.74 5.82
N SER A 48 -12.30 13.93 6.79
CA SER A 48 -10.88 13.79 7.13
C SER A 48 -10.12 12.82 6.22
N LEU A 49 -10.83 11.99 5.46
CA LEU A 49 -10.25 11.01 4.54
C LEU A 49 -10.03 11.55 3.13
N ASP A 50 -10.72 12.64 2.75
CA ASP A 50 -10.71 13.24 1.40
C ASP A 50 -9.38 13.86 0.96
N GLU A 51 -8.36 13.85 1.81
CA GLU A 51 -7.12 14.59 1.61
C GLU A 51 -5.95 13.77 1.02
N ILE A 52 -6.17 12.58 0.44
CA ILE A 52 -5.07 11.90 -0.26
C ILE A 52 -4.85 12.57 -1.61
N THR A 53 -3.77 13.34 -1.70
CA THR A 53 -3.38 14.00 -2.93
C THR A 53 -2.86 13.00 -3.96
N PHE A 54 -3.01 13.32 -5.24
CA PHE A 54 -2.42 12.53 -6.32
C PHE A 54 -0.89 12.40 -6.19
N GLU A 55 -0.22 13.48 -5.79
CA GLU A 55 1.22 13.47 -5.48
C GLU A 55 1.60 12.43 -4.41
N THR A 56 0.74 12.23 -3.41
CA THR A 56 0.94 11.19 -2.39
C THR A 56 0.85 9.80 -3.01
N LEU A 57 -0.13 9.58 -3.90
CA LEU A 57 -0.29 8.31 -4.62
C LEU A 57 0.90 8.03 -5.56
N GLU A 58 1.41 9.05 -6.26
CA GLU A 58 2.62 8.92 -7.10
C GLU A 58 3.81 8.46 -6.27
N LYS A 59 4.05 9.08 -5.10
CA LYS A 59 5.15 8.68 -4.20
C LYS A 59 5.01 7.23 -3.72
N ILE A 60 3.80 6.76 -3.44
CA ILE A 60 3.52 5.37 -3.05
C ILE A 60 3.88 4.41 -4.19
N VAL A 61 3.49 4.74 -5.42
CA VAL A 61 3.81 3.95 -6.62
C VAL A 61 5.32 3.95 -6.87
N ASP A 62 5.98 5.10 -6.78
CA ASP A 62 7.44 5.23 -6.95
C ASP A 62 8.24 4.50 -5.87
N ASN A 63 7.68 4.35 -4.66
CA ASN A 63 8.30 3.61 -3.57
C ASN A 63 8.12 2.09 -3.70
N PHE A 64 7.15 1.63 -4.49
CA PHE A 64 6.81 0.21 -4.60
C PHE A 64 8.00 -0.68 -5.03
N PRO A 65 8.84 -0.31 -6.04
CA PRO A 65 10.01 -1.10 -6.39
C PRO A 65 11.01 -1.28 -5.23
N LYS A 66 11.17 -0.26 -4.38
CA LYS A 66 12.06 -0.34 -3.20
C LYS A 66 11.54 -1.35 -2.19
N ARG A 67 10.23 -1.35 -1.94
CA ARG A 67 9.59 -2.35 -1.05
C ARG A 67 9.62 -3.75 -1.62
N MET A 68 9.45 -3.90 -2.93
CA MET A 68 9.59 -5.19 -3.57
C MET A 68 11.01 -5.75 -3.40
N LYS A 69 12.03 -4.90 -3.53
CA LYS A 69 13.42 -5.28 -3.25
C LYS A 69 13.62 -5.70 -1.80
N ALA A 70 13.10 -4.93 -0.84
CA ALA A 70 13.18 -5.26 0.58
C ALA A 70 12.49 -6.61 0.91
N CYS A 71 11.35 -6.89 0.28
CA CYS A 71 10.67 -8.18 0.40
C CYS A 71 11.52 -9.34 -0.13
N VAL A 72 12.20 -9.15 -1.27
CA VAL A 72 13.10 -10.16 -1.84
C VAL A 72 14.30 -10.40 -0.92
N GLU A 73 14.91 -9.33 -0.39
CA GLU A 73 16.03 -9.42 0.57
C GLU A 73 15.62 -10.12 1.86
N ALA A 74 14.39 -9.86 2.34
CA ALA A 74 13.79 -10.53 3.49
C ALA A 74 13.30 -11.96 3.18
N LYS A 75 13.47 -12.46 1.95
CA LYS A 75 12.95 -13.76 1.49
C LYS A 75 11.45 -13.95 1.76
N GLY A 76 10.66 -12.89 1.57
CA GLY A 76 9.23 -12.87 1.87
C GLY A 76 8.88 -12.64 3.35
N GLY A 77 9.88 -12.44 4.21
CA GLY A 77 9.68 -12.06 5.62
C GLY A 77 9.22 -10.62 5.81
N HIS A 78 9.14 -10.18 7.08
CA HIS A 78 8.79 -8.80 7.44
C HIS A 78 9.94 -7.83 7.14
N PHE A 79 9.60 -6.61 6.70
CA PHE A 79 10.51 -5.51 6.35
C PHE A 79 9.82 -4.16 6.53
#